data_AF-A0A3D2M084-F1
#
_entry.id   AF-A0A3D2M084-F1
#
_cell.length_a   1.000
_cell.length_b   1.000
_cell.length_c   1.000
_cell.angle_alpha   90.00
_cell.angle_beta   90.00
_cell.angle_gamma   90.00
#
_symmetry.space_group_name_H-M   'P 1'
#
loop_
_entity.id
_entity.type
_entity.pdbx_description
1 polymer ?
#
loop_
_entity_poly.entity_id
_entity_poly.type
_entity_poly.pdbx_seq_one_letter_code
_entity_poly.pdbx_strand_id
1 'polypeptide(L)'
;RIDLVLVHSDGRDLEILQHSGVYETLADLKREGKILGYGLSGKTVEGGLLALEQGDCAMVTYNLNEQAERPVLDYAQAHAKGILVKKALASGHVCLKPDDDPVRLSFELLFAHPGVGAAIIGTINPQHLSVNVRTVASVLFQQQ
;
A
#
# COMPACT_ATOMS: atom_id res chain seq x y z
N ARG A 1 19.54 -11.23 1.43
CA ARG A 1 18.13 -11.39 1.00
C ARG A 1 17.40 -10.07 1.18
N ILE A 2 16.29 -9.86 0.48
CA ILE A 2 15.40 -8.69 0.63
C ILE A 2 14.05 -9.18 1.16
N ASP A 3 13.41 -8.48 2.10
CA ASP A 3 12.15 -8.94 2.69
C ASP A 3 10.99 -8.92 1.70
N LEU A 4 10.85 -7.87 0.89
CA LEU A 4 9.76 -7.73 -0.07
C LEU A 4 10.24 -7.06 -1.36
N VAL A 5 9.96 -7.67 -2.51
CA VAL A 5 10.19 -7.06 -3.83
C VAL A 5 8.88 -6.91 -4.56
N LEU A 6 8.57 -5.69 -4.98
CA LEU A 6 7.32 -5.38 -5.69
C LEU A 6 7.62 -5.02 -7.15
N VAL A 7 6.84 -5.59 -8.07
CA VAL A 7 6.83 -5.18 -9.47
C VAL A 7 6.47 -3.69 -9.55
N HIS A 8 7.28 -2.91 -10.27
CA HIS A 8 7.06 -1.48 -10.46
C HIS A 8 6.30 -1.23 -11.77
N SER A 9 4.98 -1.15 -11.68
CA SER A 9 4.12 -1.08 -12.86
C SER A 9 4.13 0.30 -13.54
N ASP A 10 4.08 0.28 -14.87
CA ASP A 10 3.81 1.47 -15.68
C ASP A 10 2.30 1.84 -15.74
N GLY A 11 1.44 0.96 -15.24
CA GLY A 11 -0.03 1.09 -15.22
C GLY A 11 -0.74 -0.01 -16.03
N ARG A 12 0.00 -0.81 -16.79
CA ARG A 12 -0.53 -1.97 -17.53
C ARG A 12 -0.39 -3.24 -16.69
N ASP A 13 -0.93 -3.18 -15.47
CA ASP A 13 -0.70 -4.18 -14.42
C ASP A 13 -0.98 -5.61 -14.90
N LEU A 14 -2.15 -5.85 -15.51
CA LEU A 14 -2.53 -7.18 -16.02
C LEU A 14 -1.59 -7.68 -17.10
N GLU A 15 -1.19 -6.84 -18.06
CA GLU A 15 -0.28 -7.21 -19.15
C GLU A 15 1.07 -7.66 -18.58
N ILE A 16 1.61 -6.89 -17.62
CA ILE A 16 2.87 -7.21 -16.95
C ILE A 16 2.76 -8.54 -16.20
N LEU A 17 1.70 -8.71 -15.40
CA LEU A 17 1.50 -9.92 -14.59
C LEU A 17 1.29 -11.18 -15.44
N GLN A 18 0.63 -11.07 -16.59
CA GLN A 18 0.25 -12.24 -17.41
C GLN A 18 1.26 -12.58 -18.50
N HIS A 19 2.06 -11.62 -18.98
CA HIS A 19 2.81 -11.80 -20.22
C HIS A 19 4.31 -11.52 -20.13
N SER A 20 4.81 -10.94 -19.03
CA SER A 20 6.23 -10.58 -18.94
C SER A 20 7.15 -11.66 -18.35
N GLY A 21 6.61 -12.66 -17.64
CA GLY A 21 7.40 -13.65 -16.89
C GLY A 21 7.99 -13.14 -15.56
N VAL A 22 7.66 -11.90 -15.15
CA VAL A 22 8.26 -11.29 -13.96
C VAL A 22 7.80 -11.93 -12.66
N TYR A 23 6.54 -12.38 -12.58
CA TYR A 23 5.97 -12.96 -11.36
C TYR A 23 6.50 -14.36 -11.10
N GLU A 24 6.69 -15.15 -12.15
CA GLU A 24 7.34 -16.46 -12.12
C GLU A 24 8.79 -16.33 -11.64
N THR A 25 9.52 -15.34 -12.18
CA THR A 25 10.89 -15.05 -11.76
C THR A 25 10.94 -14.68 -10.27
N LEU A 26 10.02 -13.85 -9.79
CA LEU A 26 9.96 -13.49 -8.37
C LEU A 26 9.60 -14.68 -7.47
N ALA A 27 8.71 -15.56 -7.92
CA ALA A 27 8.38 -16.79 -7.22
C ALA A 27 9.59 -17.73 -7.10
N ASP A 28 10.39 -17.87 -8.15
CA ASP A 28 11.64 -18.64 -8.12
C ASP A 28 12.67 -18.00 -7.19
N LEU A 29 12.86 -16.68 -7.24
CA LEU A 29 13.74 -15.96 -6.31
C LEU A 29 13.33 -16.13 -4.84
N LYS A 30 12.02 -16.19 -4.55
CA LYS A 30 11.52 -16.50 -3.21
C LYS A 30 11.83 -17.95 -2.83
N ARG A 31 11.64 -18.92 -3.73
CA ARG A 31 11.97 -20.34 -3.51
C ARG A 31 13.46 -20.55 -3.23
N GLU A 32 14.31 -19.78 -3.89
CA GLU A 32 15.77 -19.75 -3.66
C GLU A 32 16.18 -19.03 -2.36
N GLY A 33 15.24 -18.43 -1.62
CA GLY A 33 15.51 -17.70 -0.37
C GLY A 33 16.17 -16.33 -0.57
N LYS A 34 16.24 -15.83 -1.81
CA LYS A 34 16.83 -14.52 -2.13
C LYS A 34 15.91 -13.37 -1.72
N ILE A 35 14.59 -13.59 -1.75
CA ILE A 35 13.58 -12.68 -1.22
C ILE A 35 12.61 -13.41 -0.29
N LEU A 36 11.98 -12.72 0.68
CA LEU A 36 10.99 -13.35 1.57
C LEU A 36 9.56 -13.27 1.05
N GLY A 37 9.23 -12.20 0.34
CA GLY A 37 7.94 -12.04 -0.31
C GLY A 37 8.04 -11.23 -1.60
N TYR A 38 7.00 -11.33 -2.41
CA TYR A 38 6.86 -10.55 -3.63
C TYR A 38 5.43 -10.06 -3.86
N GLY A 39 5.28 -9.12 -4.78
CA GLY A 39 4.00 -8.49 -5.02
C GLY A 39 4.01 -7.48 -6.16
N LEU A 40 2.98 -6.63 -6.19
CA LEU A 40 2.80 -5.58 -7.19
C LEU A 40 2.68 -4.21 -6.53
N SER A 41 3.38 -3.21 -7.06
CA SER A 41 3.01 -1.80 -6.85
C SER A 41 2.24 -1.32 -8.08
N GLY A 42 0.92 -1.45 -7.99
CA GLY A 42 0.00 -1.36 -9.12
C GLY A 42 -0.63 0.03 -9.28
N LYS A 43 -1.51 0.15 -10.27
CA LYS A 43 -2.36 1.31 -10.51
C LYS A 43 -3.81 0.92 -10.84
N THR A 44 -4.12 -0.36 -11.01
CA THR A 44 -5.47 -0.85 -11.33
C THR A 44 -5.98 -1.85 -10.30
N VAL A 45 -7.30 -1.89 -10.13
CA VAL A 45 -7.97 -2.81 -9.20
C VAL A 45 -7.73 -4.24 -9.65
N GLU A 46 -7.93 -4.52 -10.94
CA GLU A 46 -7.78 -5.84 -11.53
C GLU A 46 -6.36 -6.36 -11.41
N GLY A 47 -5.37 -5.47 -11.60
CA GLY A 47 -3.96 -5.77 -11.39
C GLY A 47 -3.64 -6.13 -9.94
N GLY A 48 -4.14 -5.32 -9.00
CA GLY A 48 -3.99 -5.58 -7.57
C GLY A 48 -4.62 -6.89 -7.12
N LEU A 49 -5.82 -7.23 -7.61
CA LEU A 49 -6.49 -8.49 -7.31
C LEU A 49 -5.71 -9.69 -7.86
N LEU A 50 -5.33 -9.66 -9.14
CA LEU A 50 -4.55 -10.74 -9.76
C LEU A 50 -3.19 -10.92 -9.07
N ALA A 51 -2.53 -9.82 -8.71
CA ALA A 51 -1.27 -9.83 -7.97
C ALA A 51 -1.37 -10.58 -6.64
N LEU A 52 -2.52 -10.51 -5.96
CA LEU A 52 -2.74 -11.12 -4.65
C LEU A 52 -3.15 -12.59 -4.73
N GLU A 53 -3.62 -13.10 -5.87
CA GLU A 53 -3.92 -14.53 -6.03
C GLU A 53 -2.67 -15.38 -5.77
N GLN A 54 -1.53 -14.96 -6.31
CA GLN A 54 -0.26 -15.70 -6.22
C GLN A 54 0.79 -15.00 -5.34
N GLY A 55 0.86 -13.67 -5.39
CA GLY A 55 1.82 -12.88 -4.63
C GLY A 55 1.43 -12.74 -3.16
N ASP A 56 2.32 -12.12 -2.38
CA ASP A 56 2.19 -11.96 -0.94
C ASP A 56 1.60 -10.61 -0.55
N CYS A 57 1.82 -9.58 -1.39
CA CYS A 57 1.49 -8.20 -1.07
C CYS A 57 1.07 -7.40 -2.29
N ALA A 58 0.17 -6.43 -2.10
CA ALA A 58 -0.07 -5.35 -3.07
C ALA A 58 0.25 -3.99 -2.45
N MET A 59 0.84 -3.10 -3.25
CA MET A 59 1.02 -1.69 -2.90
C MET A 59 0.10 -0.82 -3.76
N VAL A 60 -0.86 -0.19 -3.10
CA VAL A 60 -2.03 0.46 -3.72
C VAL A 60 -2.12 1.94 -3.35
N THR A 61 -2.75 2.73 -4.21
CA THR A 61 -3.08 4.13 -3.90
C THR A 61 -4.38 4.17 -3.12
N TYR A 62 -4.32 4.66 -1.88
CA TYR A 62 -5.50 4.87 -1.05
C TYR A 62 -5.30 6.14 -0.21
N ASN A 63 -6.15 7.15 -0.40
CA ASN A 63 -6.12 8.42 0.33
C ASN A 63 -7.49 9.09 0.29
N LEU A 64 -7.62 10.27 0.91
CA LEU A 64 -8.89 11.00 1.01
C LEU A 64 -9.54 11.32 -0.36
N ASN A 65 -8.73 11.48 -1.42
CA ASN A 65 -9.18 11.80 -2.76
C ASN A 65 -9.32 10.57 -3.67
N GLU A 66 -8.51 9.52 -3.44
CA GLU A 66 -8.41 8.35 -4.30
C GLU A 66 -8.70 7.09 -3.49
N GLN A 67 -9.89 6.51 -3.69
CA GLN A 67 -10.36 5.32 -2.96
C GLN A 67 -10.75 4.15 -3.89
N ALA A 68 -10.49 4.28 -5.19
CA ALA A 68 -10.90 3.29 -6.19
C ALA A 68 -10.26 1.91 -5.98
N GLU A 69 -9.06 1.84 -5.41
CA GLU A 69 -8.36 0.57 -5.15
C GLU A 69 -8.83 -0.14 -3.87
N ARG A 70 -9.87 0.37 -3.17
CA ARG A 70 -10.46 -0.28 -1.97
C ARG A 70 -10.77 -1.78 -2.13
N PRO A 71 -11.29 -2.28 -3.27
CA PRO A 71 -11.56 -3.71 -3.43
C PRO A 71 -10.31 -4.60 -3.27
N VAL A 72 -9.11 -4.08 -3.53
CA VAL A 72 -7.85 -4.81 -3.31
C VAL A 72 -7.57 -4.97 -1.81
N LEU A 73 -7.89 -3.95 -1.01
CA LEU A 73 -7.77 -4.02 0.46
C LEU A 73 -8.77 -5.02 1.04
N ASP A 74 -10.02 -5.00 0.56
CA ASP A 74 -11.07 -5.94 0.97
C ASP A 74 -10.65 -7.39 0.66
N TYR A 75 -10.16 -7.64 -0.56
CA TYR A 75 -9.66 -8.95 -0.97
C TYR A 75 -8.48 -9.41 -0.10
N ALA A 76 -7.51 -8.52 0.15
CA ALA A 76 -6.35 -8.85 0.95
C ALA A 76 -6.73 -9.24 2.39
N GLN A 77 -7.67 -8.51 3.00
CA GLN A 77 -8.19 -8.83 4.33
C GLN A 77 -8.85 -10.20 4.37
N ALA A 78 -9.67 -10.53 3.38
CA ALA A 78 -10.36 -11.81 3.30
C ALA A 78 -9.41 -13.02 3.07
N HIS A 79 -8.24 -12.79 2.49
CA HIS A 79 -7.30 -13.85 2.09
C HIS A 79 -5.96 -13.83 2.85
N ALA A 80 -5.86 -13.04 3.93
CA ALA A 80 -4.66 -12.88 4.74
C ALA A 80 -3.41 -12.46 3.91
N LYS A 81 -3.60 -11.49 3.01
CA LYS A 81 -2.53 -10.91 2.17
C LYS A 81 -2.08 -9.55 2.70
N GLY A 82 -0.85 -9.16 2.37
CA GLY A 82 -0.29 -7.88 2.78
C GLY A 82 -0.77 -6.70 1.92
N ILE A 83 -1.00 -5.55 2.55
CA ILE A 83 -1.21 -4.27 1.85
C ILE A 83 -0.22 -3.23 2.35
N LEU A 84 0.42 -2.56 1.40
CA LEU A 84 1.12 -1.30 1.61
C LEU A 84 0.37 -0.17 0.91
N VAL A 85 0.07 0.91 1.61
CA VAL A 85 -0.56 2.09 1.00
C VAL A 85 0.52 3.09 0.57
N LYS A 86 0.49 3.51 -0.70
CA LYS A 86 1.28 4.63 -1.22
C LYS A 86 0.42 5.87 -1.42
N LYS A 87 1.05 7.05 -1.46
CA LYS A 87 0.38 8.36 -1.59
C LYS A 87 -0.69 8.60 -0.52
N ALA A 88 -0.51 8.06 0.69
CA ALA A 88 -1.45 8.19 1.80
C ALA A 88 -1.87 9.65 2.09
N LEU A 89 -0.92 10.59 1.99
CA LEU A 89 -1.15 12.02 2.23
C LEU A 89 -1.40 12.83 0.94
N ALA A 90 -1.88 12.18 -0.12
CA ALA A 90 -2.12 12.78 -1.45
C ALA A 90 -0.96 13.65 -1.97
N SER A 91 0.29 13.26 -1.68
CA SER A 91 1.50 14.03 -2.02
C SER A 91 1.48 15.48 -1.51
N GLY A 92 0.87 15.73 -0.34
CA GLY A 92 0.77 17.06 0.27
C GLY A 92 -0.37 17.94 -0.25
N HIS A 93 -1.21 17.44 -1.16
CA HIS A 93 -2.32 18.18 -1.77
C HIS A 93 -3.69 17.85 -1.15
N VAL A 94 -3.72 17.53 0.14
CA VAL A 94 -5.00 17.26 0.81
C VAL A 94 -5.73 18.60 1.00
N CYS A 95 -6.75 18.85 0.17
CA CYS A 95 -7.61 20.02 0.31
C CYS A 95 -8.61 19.79 1.45
N LEU A 96 -8.39 20.42 2.59
CA LEU A 96 -9.28 20.33 3.75
C LEU A 96 -9.75 21.69 4.22
N LYS A 97 -10.71 21.67 5.15
CA LYS A 97 -11.18 22.89 5.81
C LYS A 97 -10.05 23.47 6.69
N PRO A 98 -10.10 24.77 7.02
CA PRO A 98 -9.04 25.44 7.77
C PRO A 98 -8.66 24.80 9.11
N ASP A 99 -9.60 24.09 9.75
CA ASP A 99 -9.43 23.50 11.08
C ASP A 99 -9.08 22.00 11.07
N ASP A 100 -9.02 21.37 9.89
CA ASP A 100 -8.74 19.94 9.78
C ASP A 100 -7.22 19.67 9.78
N ASP A 101 -6.79 18.65 10.53
CA ASP A 101 -5.43 18.10 10.41
C ASP A 101 -5.39 17.05 9.27
N PRO A 102 -4.76 17.35 8.12
CA PRO A 102 -4.72 16.44 6.97
C PRO A 102 -4.01 15.13 7.23
N VAL A 103 -2.98 15.15 8.06
CA VAL A 103 -2.20 13.96 8.38
C VAL A 103 -3.07 13.04 9.23
N ARG A 104 -3.78 13.60 10.21
CA ARG A 104 -4.67 12.85 11.07
C ARG A 104 -5.83 12.22 10.31
N LEU A 105 -6.59 13.00 9.53
CA LEU A 105 -7.73 12.49 8.77
C LEU A 105 -7.32 11.42 7.76
N SER A 106 -6.12 11.58 7.16
CA SER A 106 -5.58 10.56 6.25
C SER A 106 -5.29 9.26 6.98
N PHE A 107 -4.64 9.30 8.15
CA PHE A 107 -4.38 8.09 8.94
C PHE A 107 -5.67 7.46 9.50
N GLU A 108 -6.65 8.27 9.92
CA GLU A 108 -7.96 7.77 10.34
C GLU A 108 -8.66 7.00 9.20
N LEU A 109 -8.68 7.55 7.98
CA LEU A 109 -9.21 6.85 6.79
C LEU A 109 -8.45 5.54 6.53
N LEU A 110 -7.12 5.59 6.48
CA LEU A 110 -6.30 4.44 6.10
C LEU A 110 -6.46 3.29 7.11
N PHE A 111 -6.31 3.58 8.40
CA PHE A 111 -6.28 2.54 9.43
C PHE A 111 -7.67 2.15 9.93
N ALA A 112 -8.74 2.86 9.56
CA ALA A 112 -10.11 2.35 9.69
C ALA A 112 -10.36 1.09 8.83
N HIS A 113 -9.53 0.84 7.82
CA HIS A 113 -9.62 -0.37 7.00
C HIS A 113 -8.67 -1.47 7.53
N PRO A 114 -9.18 -2.59 8.07
CA PRO A 114 -8.35 -3.63 8.72
C PRO A 114 -7.40 -4.35 7.76
N GLY A 115 -7.66 -4.30 6.46
CA GLY A 115 -6.76 -4.81 5.43
C GLY A 115 -5.46 -4.01 5.25
N VAL A 116 -5.34 -2.78 5.78
CA VAL A 116 -4.12 -1.98 5.62
C VAL A 116 -3.04 -2.46 6.59
N GLY A 117 -1.93 -2.96 6.05
CA GLY A 117 -0.77 -3.39 6.86
C GLY A 117 0.13 -2.21 7.26
N ALA A 118 0.51 -1.37 6.29
CA ALA A 118 1.29 -0.16 6.55
C ALA A 118 1.07 0.91 5.48
N ALA A 119 1.43 2.16 5.81
CA ALA A 119 1.44 3.28 4.87
C ALA A 119 2.88 3.77 4.65
N ILE A 120 3.29 3.95 3.39
CA ILE A 120 4.61 4.48 3.03
C ILE A 120 4.52 6.00 2.87
N ILE A 121 5.16 6.71 3.80
CA ILE A 121 5.14 8.18 3.84
C ILE A 121 6.49 8.74 3.42
N GLY A 122 6.53 9.40 2.27
CA GLY A 122 7.71 10.10 1.80
C GLY A 122 7.90 11.43 2.53
N THR A 123 8.97 11.55 3.31
CA THR A 123 9.43 12.83 3.87
C THR A 123 10.94 12.78 4.09
N ILE A 124 11.61 13.90 3.79
CA ILE A 124 13.03 14.12 4.12
C ILE A 124 13.19 15.08 5.31
N ASN A 125 12.08 15.66 5.79
CA ASN A 125 12.04 16.58 6.91
C ASN A 125 11.83 15.78 8.21
N PRO A 126 12.78 15.81 9.18
CA PRO A 126 12.70 15.02 10.41
C PRO A 126 11.58 15.50 11.34
N GLN A 127 11.19 16.78 11.30
CA GLN A 127 10.04 17.28 12.03
C GLN A 127 8.74 16.72 11.46
N HIS A 128 8.59 16.67 10.13
CA HIS A 128 7.43 16.03 9.49
C HIS A 128 7.35 14.54 9.85
N LEU A 129 8.48 13.81 9.83
CA LEU A 129 8.52 12.42 10.25
C LEU A 129 8.03 12.26 11.70
N SER A 130 8.52 13.09 12.61
CA SER A 130 8.15 13.08 14.03
C SER A 130 6.67 13.41 14.26
N VAL A 131 6.10 14.32 13.46
CA VAL A 131 4.65 14.61 13.48
C VAL A 131 3.87 13.40 12.98
N ASN A 132 4.21 12.86 11.80
CA ASN A 132 3.51 11.70 11.23
C ASN A 132 3.47 10.50 12.18
N VAL A 133 4.60 10.17 12.82
CA VAL A 133 4.69 9.07 13.78
C VAL A 133 3.81 9.32 15.01
N ARG A 134 3.82 10.54 15.58
CA ARG A 134 2.96 10.86 16.73
C ARG A 134 1.48 10.80 16.36
N THR A 135 1.11 11.32 15.20
CA THR A 135 -0.27 11.33 14.73
C THR A 135 -0.78 9.91 14.51
N VAL A 136 -0.04 9.06 13.79
CA VAL A 136 -0.49 7.66 13.56
C VAL A 136 -0.58 6.87 14.86
N ALA A 137 0.35 7.07 15.81
CA ALA A 137 0.28 6.44 17.12
C ALA A 137 -1.01 6.84 17.86
N SER A 138 -1.35 8.14 17.87
CA SER A 138 -2.60 8.62 18.48
C SER A 138 -3.84 8.02 17.82
N VAL A 139 -3.87 7.89 16.50
CA VAL A 139 -4.99 7.31 15.75
C VAL A 139 -5.18 5.84 16.11
N LEU A 140 -4.11 5.05 16.11
CA LEU A 140 -4.16 3.62 16.41
C LEU A 140 -4.56 3.34 17.87
N PHE A 141 -4.13 4.17 18.83
CA PHE A 141 -4.53 4.03 20.24
C PHE A 141 -6.01 4.35 20.50
N GLN A 142 -6.64 5.18 19.68
CA GLN A 142 -8.06 5.53 19.85
C GLN A 142 -9.02 4.53 19.20
N GLN A 143 -8.51 3.64 18.34
CA GLN A 143 -9.29 2.57 17.70
C GLN A 143 -9.27 1.24 18.49
N GLN A 144 -8.54 1.19 19.61
CA GLN A 144 -8.54 0.09 20.59
C GLN A 144 -9.53 0.37 21.71
#